data_AF-A0A2H0WER4-F1
#
_entry.id   AF-A0A2H0WER4-F1
#
_cell.length_a   1.000
_cell.length_b   1.000
_cell.length_c   1.000
_cell.angle_alpha   90.00
_cell.angle_beta   90.00
_cell.angle_gamma   90.00
#
_symmetry.space_group_name_H-M   'P 1'
#
loop_
_entity.id
_entity.type
_entity.pdbx_description
1 polymer ?
#
loop_
_entity_poly.entity_id
_entity_poly.type
_entity_poly.pdbx_seq_one_letter_code
_entity_poly.pdbx_strand_id
1 'polypeptide(L)' 'MKIDDVNLSAEQLQFWKYILSVSESMTKDAESGSIKRADLMQYLESIEETFKKSADPVEQFQRFVLLEFSRAVRCSVEKI' A
#
# COMPACT_ATOMS: atom_id res chain seq x y z
N MET A 1 11.21 -10.86 -19.85
CA MET A 1 10.76 -9.45 -19.88
C MET A 1 11.96 -8.60 -19.56
N LYS A 2 12.53 -7.87 -20.52
CA LYS A 2 13.55 -6.87 -20.20
C LYS A 2 12.80 -5.75 -19.51
N ILE A 3 13.09 -5.54 -18.23
CA ILE A 3 12.62 -4.35 -17.53
C ILE A 3 13.46 -3.23 -18.13
N ASP A 4 12.90 -2.47 -19.06
CA ASP A 4 13.50 -1.23 -19.53
C ASP A 4 13.86 -0.41 -18.29
N ASP A 5 15.00 0.29 -18.30
CA ASP A 5 15.49 1.05 -17.15
C ASP A 5 14.39 2.00 -16.64
N VAL A 6 13.70 1.58 -15.57
CA VAL A 6 12.59 2.34 -14.98
C VAL A 6 13.24 3.52 -14.26
N ASN A 7 13.31 4.66 -14.96
CA ASN A 7 13.86 5.89 -14.42
C ASN A 7 12.83 6.53 -13.47
N LEU A 8 12.71 5.97 -12.26
CA LEU A 8 11.85 6.49 -11.21
C LEU A 8 12.51 7.71 -10.56
N SER A 9 11.72 8.75 -10.31
CA SER A 9 12.14 9.79 -9.37
C SER A 9 12.43 9.19 -7.99
N ALA A 10 13.30 9.83 -7.21
CA ALA A 10 13.60 9.38 -5.85
C ALA A 10 12.34 9.26 -4.98
N GLU A 11 11.36 10.14 -5.20
CA GLU A 11 10.07 10.14 -4.52
C GLU A 11 9.21 8.92 -4.90
N GLN A 12 9.15 8.57 -6.19
CA GLN A 12 8.45 7.37 -6.66
C GLN A 12 9.15 6.09 -6.16
N LEU A 13 10.47 6.07 -6.09
CA LEU A 13 11.21 4.93 -5.54
C LEU A 13 10.94 4.73 -4.05
N GLN A 14 10.93 5.82 -3.26
CA GLN A 14 10.57 5.75 -1.84
C GLN A 14 9.14 5.24 -1.65
N PHE A 15 8.22 5.67 -2.50
CA PHE A 15 6.84 5.18 -2.53
C PHE A 15 6.78 3.65 -2.69
N TRP A 16 7.41 3.11 -3.72
CA TRP A 16 7.37 1.67 -3.96
C TRP A 16 8.07 0.86 -2.87
N LYS A 17 9.19 1.38 -2.35
CA LYS A 17 9.88 0.76 -1.20
C LYS A 17 8.97 0.67 0.03
N TYR A 18 8.19 1.72 0.30
CA TYR A 18 7.25 1.71 1.41
C TYR A 18 6.16 0.64 1.23
N ILE A 19 5.52 0.58 0.06
CA ILE A 19 4.51 -0.45 -0.24
C ILE A 19 5.08 -1.86 -0.09
N LEU A 20 6.28 -2.10 -0.62
CA LEU A 20 6.97 -3.39 -0.46
C LEU A 20 7.22 -3.71 1.01
N SER A 21 7.72 -2.75 1.79
CA SER A 21 7.97 -2.96 3.22
C SER A 21 6.70 -3.32 4.01
N VAL A 22 5.57 -2.69 3.70
CA VAL A 22 4.28 -3.04 4.31
C VAL A 22 3.88 -4.47 3.92
N SER A 23 4.01 -4.84 2.64
CA SER A 23 3.67 -6.19 2.17
C SER A 23 4.56 -7.27 2.80
N GLU A 24 5.85 -6.99 3.02
CA GLU A 24 6.77 -7.89 3.70
C GLU A 24 6.38 -8.08 5.17
N SER A 25 6.03 -7.00 5.88
CA SER A 25 5.54 -7.08 7.26
C SER A 25 4.24 -7.87 7.35
N MET A 26 3.27 -7.61 6.46
CA MET A 26 2.03 -8.38 6.37
C MET A 26 2.30 -9.87 6.15
N THR A 27 3.23 -10.21 5.28
CA THR A 27 3.59 -11.61 4.97
C THR A 27 4.20 -12.30 6.17
N LYS A 28 5.16 -11.65 6.85
CA LYS A 28 5.80 -12.19 8.07
C LYS A 28 4.79 -12.43 9.18
N ASP A 29 3.87 -11.49 9.39
CA ASP A 29 2.83 -11.63 10.40
C ASP A 29 1.84 -12.76 10.06
N ALA A 30 1.49 -12.89 8.78
CA ALA A 30 0.66 -14.00 8.30
C ALA A 30 1.36 -15.36 8.46
N GLU A 31 2.64 -15.46 8.11
CA GLU A 31 3.45 -16.68 8.24
C GLU A 31 3.65 -17.10 9.70
N SER A 32 3.71 -16.15 10.63
CA SER A 32 3.75 -16.42 12.07
C SER A 32 2.41 -16.93 12.63
N GLY A 33 1.37 -17.01 11.80
CA GLY A 33 0.02 -17.45 12.19
C GLY A 33 -0.71 -16.47 13.09
N SER A 34 -0.25 -15.22 13.19
CA SER A 34 -0.70 -14.26 14.21
C SER A 34 -1.39 -13.02 13.65
N ILE A 35 -1.53 -12.89 12.34
CA ILE A 35 -2.20 -11.71 11.76
C ILE A 35 -3.67 -11.67 12.20
N LYS A 36 -3.99 -10.73 13.09
CA LYS A 36 -5.36 -10.43 13.47
C LYS A 36 -5.92 -9.42 12.48
N ARG A 37 -7.25 -9.36 12.45
CA ARG A 37 -7.98 -8.32 11.72
C ARG A 37 -7.46 -6.91 12.05
N ALA A 38 -7.15 -6.64 13.32
CA ALA A 38 -6.62 -5.35 13.75
C ALA A 38 -5.27 -5.00 13.09
N ASP A 39 -4.40 -6.00 12.92
CA ASP A 39 -3.09 -5.80 12.29
C ASP A 39 -3.25 -5.49 10.79
N LEU A 40 -4.15 -6.22 10.10
CA LEU A 40 -4.50 -5.94 8.71
C LEU A 40 -5.09 -4.53 8.53
N MET A 41 -5.98 -4.11 9.44
CA MET A 41 -6.55 -2.77 9.45
C MET A 41 -5.46 -1.70 9.60
N GLN A 42 -4.51 -1.91 10.52
CA GLN A 42 -3.39 -1.00 10.74
C GLN A 42 -2.49 -0.86 9.50
N TYR A 43 -2.22 -1.95 8.79
CA TYR A 43 -1.45 -1.90 7.53
C TYR A 43 -2.16 -1.08 6.46
N LEU A 44 -3.47 -1.29 6.28
CA LEU A 44 -4.28 -0.56 5.31
C LEU A 44 -4.38 0.93 5.67
N GLU A 45 -4.59 1.26 6.95
CA GLU A 45 -4.59 2.64 7.43
C GLU A 45 -3.24 3.32 7.21
N SER A 46 -2.13 2.63 7.47
CA SER A 46 -0.79 3.19 7.26
C SER A 46 -0.54 3.54 5.79
N ILE A 47 -1.00 2.68 4.87
CA ILE A 47 -1.00 2.97 3.43
C ILE A 47 -1.86 4.20 3.17
N GLU A 48 -3.12 4.22 3.63
CA GLU A 48 -4.02 5.37 3.40
C GLU A 48 -3.45 6.70 3.91
N GLU A 49 -2.86 6.73 5.11
CA GLU A 49 -2.24 7.92 5.70
C GLU A 49 -1.07 8.44 4.88
N THR A 50 -0.24 7.52 4.38
CA THR A 50 0.91 7.84 3.52
C THR A 50 0.47 8.48 2.21
N PHE A 51 -0.71 8.11 1.68
CA PHE A 51 -1.23 8.61 0.39
C PHE A 51 -2.31 9.69 0.51
N LYS A 52 -2.73 10.06 1.73
CA LYS A 52 -3.87 10.96 1.98
C LYS A 52 -3.71 12.37 1.40
N LYS A 53 -2.47 12.85 1.23
CA LYS A 53 -2.17 14.23 0.84
C LYS A 53 -1.94 14.45 -0.67
N SER A 54 -1.97 13.42 -1.50
CA SER A 54 -1.29 13.51 -2.80
C SER A 54 -1.96 12.81 -3.98
N ALA A 55 -3.17 12.29 -3.83
CA ALA A 55 -3.82 11.53 -4.89
C ALA A 55 -4.61 12.41 -5.87
N ASP A 56 -3.95 13.33 -6.59
CA ASP A 56 -4.51 13.82 -7.85
C ASP A 56 -4.53 12.62 -8.84
N PRO A 57 -5.70 12.18 -9.34
CA PRO A 57 -5.78 11.03 -10.25
C PRO A 57 -5.03 11.23 -11.58
N VAL A 58 -4.81 12.48 -11.98
CA VAL A 58 -4.16 12.86 -13.24
C VAL A 58 -2.64 12.91 -13.08
N GLU A 59 -2.14 13.52 -12.01
CA GLU A 59 -0.69 13.69 -11.80
C GLU A 59 -0.05 12.51 -11.04
N GLN A 60 -0.82 11.82 -10.20
CA GLN A 60 -0.31 10.84 -9.24
C GLN A 60 -1.16 9.55 -9.26
N PHE A 61 -1.48 9.09 -10.47
CA PHE A 61 -2.36 7.94 -10.72
C PHE A 61 -2.02 6.71 -9.87
N GLN A 62 -0.74 6.33 -9.75
CA GLN A 62 -0.36 5.13 -8.99
C GLN A 62 -0.68 5.26 -7.50
N ARG A 63 -0.51 6.46 -6.93
CA ARG A 63 -0.85 6.74 -5.52
C ARG A 63 -2.35 6.73 -5.32
N PHE A 64 -3.10 7.33 -6.26
CA PHE A 64 -4.56 7.31 -6.25
C PHE A 64 -5.11 5.87 -6.29
N VAL A 65 -4.62 5.03 -7.22
CA VAL A 65 -5.06 3.63 -7.34
C VAL A 65 -4.79 2.84 -6.06
N LEU A 66 -3.60 2.96 -5.46
CA LEU A 66 -3.30 2.25 -4.21
C LEU A 66 -4.11 2.76 -3.02
N LEU A 67 -4.38 4.06 -2.95
CA LEU A 67 -5.24 4.64 -1.92
C LEU A 67 -6.66 4.06 -2.02
N GLU A 68 -7.25 4.07 -3.21
CA GLU A 68 -8.61 3.56 -3.43
C GLU A 68 -8.68 2.05 -3.24
N PHE A 69 -7.66 1.30 -3.67
CA PHE A 69 -7.55 -0.12 -3.40
C PHE A 69 -7.53 -0.43 -1.90
N SER A 70 -6.65 0.23 -1.13
CA SER A 70 -6.56 0.03 0.31
C SER A 70 -7.87 0.36 1.03
N ARG A 71 -8.52 1.47 0.64
CA ARG A 71 -9.85 1.83 1.16
C ARG A 71 -10.90 0.77 0.89
N ALA A 72 -10.94 0.23 -0.33
CA ALA A 72 -11.90 -0.80 -0.72
C ALA A 72 -11.70 -2.09 0.07
N VAL A 73 -10.44 -2.52 0.25
CA VAL A 73 -10.10 -3.69 1.09
C VAL A 73 -10.49 -3.43 2.54
N ARG A 74 -10.12 -2.28 3.10
CA ARG A 74 -10.43 -1.91 4.50
C ARG A 74 -11.94 -1.91 4.76
N CYS A 75 -12.72 -1.27 3.88
CA CYS A 75 -14.19 -1.27 3.96
C CYS A 75 -14.78 -2.69 3.90
N SER A 76 -14.16 -3.60 3.15
CA SER A 76 -14.62 -4.98 3.05
C SER A 76 -14.30 -5.76 4.33
N VAL A 77 -13.10 -5.58 4.89
CA VAL A 77 -12.68 -6.19 6.15
C VAL A 77 -13.49 -5.65 7.34
N GLU A 78 -13.87 -4.37 7.35
CA GLU A 78 -14.73 -3.75 8.37
C GLU A 78 -16.14 -4.37 8.45
N LYS A 79 -16.64 -4.91 7.33
CA LYS A 79 -17.99 -5.48 7.24
C LYS A 79 -18.08 -6.96 7.63
N ILE A 80 -16.94 -7.65 7.74
CA ILE A 80 -16.83 -9.05 8.20
C ILE A 80 -16.81 -9.08 9.73
#